data_AF-A0A059XAS7-F1
#
_entry.id   AF-A0A059XAS7-F1
#
_cell.length_a   1.000
_cell.length_b   1.000
_cell.length_c   1.000
_cell.angle_alpha   90.00
_cell.angle_beta   90.00
_cell.angle_gamma   90.00
#
_symmetry.space_group_name_H-M   'P 1'
#
loop_
_entity.id
_entity.type
_entity.pdbx_description
1 polymer ?
#
loop_
_entity_poly.entity_id
_entity_poly.type
_entity_poly.pdbx_seq_one_letter_code
_entity_poly.pdbx_strand_id
1 'polypeptide(L)'
;MEEQLLHFIWHRRLFDTGSLMTTEQEALEIIHPGFPNSDQGPDFLQARISIGHQLWAGHVEIHIRSSAWYLHSHETDAHYNNVILHVVWTEDQPVFTANGIRIPCLELKKRVDKGLLERYHHLMNNQQWIPCATSLMQVNEVVRLSWVDRMMAERLEYKTTYIRTILERCGQHW
;
A
#
# COMPACT_ATOMS: atom_id res chain seq x y z
N MET A 1 12.05 8.66 -5.08
CA MET A 1 10.91 7.91 -4.51
C MET A 1 10.59 6.79 -5.48
N GLU A 2 10.36 5.61 -4.95
CA GLU A 2 9.95 4.43 -5.73
C GLU A 2 8.43 4.30 -5.70
N GLU A 3 7.82 3.79 -6.78
CA GLU A 3 6.37 3.62 -6.87
C GLU A 3 5.85 2.63 -5.83
N GLN A 4 6.58 1.55 -5.54
CA GLN A 4 6.22 0.60 -4.50
C GLN A 4 5.99 1.25 -3.12
N LEU A 5 6.80 2.26 -2.76
CA LEU A 5 6.58 3.03 -1.54
C LEU A 5 5.28 3.83 -1.62
N LEU A 6 4.98 4.43 -2.78
CA LEU A 6 3.75 5.20 -2.97
C LEU A 6 2.51 4.30 -2.89
N HIS A 7 2.57 3.07 -3.43
CA HIS A 7 1.52 2.07 -3.29
C HIS A 7 1.30 1.70 -1.82
N PHE A 8 2.38 1.50 -1.07
CA PHE A 8 2.30 1.23 0.36
C PHE A 8 1.70 2.41 1.15
N ILE A 9 2.13 3.64 0.85
CA ILE A 9 1.59 4.86 1.46
C ILE A 9 0.10 4.99 1.19
N TRP A 10 -0.34 4.77 -0.06
CA TRP A 10 -1.75 4.78 -0.43
C TRP A 10 -2.54 3.71 0.32
N HIS A 11 -2.13 2.45 0.18
CA HIS A 11 -2.87 1.30 0.70
C HIS A 11 -3.03 1.36 2.23
N ARG A 12 -1.97 1.79 2.93
CA ARG A 12 -1.96 1.93 4.39
C ARG A 12 -2.44 3.29 4.88
N ARG A 13 -2.82 4.20 3.98
CA ARG A 13 -3.21 5.60 4.28
C ARG A 13 -2.16 6.33 5.15
N LEU A 14 -0.88 6.18 4.85
CA LEU A 14 0.24 6.78 5.58
C LEU A 14 0.54 8.22 5.12
N PHE A 15 -0.50 9.03 5.08
CA PHE A 15 -0.46 10.45 4.70
C PHE A 15 -1.59 11.19 5.42
N ASP A 16 -1.54 12.51 5.41
CA ASP A 16 -2.61 13.33 5.94
C ASP A 16 -3.89 13.20 5.09
N THR A 17 -4.86 12.45 5.64
CA THR A 17 -6.18 12.20 5.07
C THR A 17 -7.20 13.28 5.41
N GLY A 18 -6.81 14.31 6.17
CA GLY A 18 -7.65 15.45 6.48
C GLY A 18 -7.90 16.33 5.26
N SER A 19 -9.16 16.67 5.02
CA SER A 19 -9.61 17.60 3.98
C SER A 19 -8.91 17.35 2.63
N LEU A 20 -9.00 16.10 2.14
CA LEU A 20 -8.42 15.76 0.84
C LEU A 20 -9.15 16.53 -0.25
N MET A 21 -8.37 16.94 -1.25
CA MET A 21 -8.88 17.61 -2.43
C MET A 21 -8.15 17.05 -3.65
N THR A 22 -8.85 17.01 -4.77
CA THR A 22 -8.21 16.79 -6.07
C THR A 22 -7.36 18.01 -6.44
N THR A 23 -6.50 17.86 -7.45
CA THR A 23 -5.74 18.99 -7.99
C THR A 23 -6.62 20.03 -8.69
N GLU A 24 -7.88 19.69 -9.00
CA GLU A 24 -8.94 20.60 -9.45
C GLU A 24 -9.75 21.21 -8.30
N GLN A 25 -9.29 21.04 -7.05
CA GLN A 25 -9.91 21.58 -5.83
C GLN A 25 -11.28 20.99 -5.48
N GLU A 26 -11.62 19.80 -6.01
CA GLU A 26 -12.81 19.09 -5.60
C GLU A 26 -12.57 18.33 -4.30
N ALA A 27 -13.52 18.39 -3.36
CA ALA A 27 -13.44 17.65 -2.12
C ALA A 27 -13.35 16.14 -2.39
N LEU A 28 -12.45 15.44 -1.71
CA LEU A 28 -12.20 14.01 -1.89
C LEU A 28 -12.32 13.29 -0.55
N GLU A 29 -12.98 12.12 -0.55
CA GLU A 29 -13.01 11.22 0.59
C GLU A 29 -12.75 9.78 0.16
N ILE A 30 -11.83 9.11 0.85
CA ILE A 30 -11.46 7.72 0.57
C ILE A 30 -12.33 6.80 1.44
N ILE A 31 -13.42 6.29 0.86
CA ILE A 31 -14.26 5.30 1.53
C ILE A 31 -13.51 3.96 1.58
N HIS A 32 -12.99 3.51 0.43
CA HIS A 32 -12.16 2.31 0.31
C HIS A 32 -11.02 2.54 -0.71
N PRO A 33 -9.74 2.29 -0.36
CA PRO A 33 -8.61 2.57 -1.26
C PRO A 33 -8.51 1.61 -2.44
N GLY A 34 -9.28 0.52 -2.41
CA GLY A 34 -9.19 -0.59 -3.36
C GLY A 34 -8.35 -1.75 -2.84
N PHE A 35 -8.35 -2.85 -3.59
CA PHE A 35 -7.53 -4.03 -3.37
C PHE A 35 -6.30 -3.96 -4.28
N PRO A 36 -5.09 -4.23 -3.77
CA PRO A 36 -3.90 -4.30 -4.62
C PRO A 36 -4.11 -5.28 -5.78
N ASN A 37 -3.73 -4.87 -6.98
CA ASN A 37 -3.69 -5.70 -8.17
C ASN A 37 -2.27 -6.23 -8.37
N SER A 38 -2.13 -7.54 -8.60
CA SER A 38 -0.87 -8.16 -9.01
C SER A 38 -0.86 -8.57 -10.48
N ASP A 39 -2.00 -8.44 -11.15
CA ASP A 39 -2.17 -8.79 -12.56
C ASP A 39 -2.07 -7.53 -13.43
N GLN A 40 -2.31 -7.68 -14.74
CA GLN A 40 -2.34 -6.56 -15.66
C GLN A 40 -3.46 -5.55 -15.30
N GLY A 41 -3.21 -4.28 -15.58
CA GLY A 41 -4.17 -3.19 -15.42
C GLY A 41 -3.84 -2.32 -14.21
N PRO A 42 -4.82 -1.57 -13.70
CA PRO A 42 -4.56 -0.57 -12.68
C PRO A 42 -4.03 -1.15 -11.36
N ASP A 43 -3.28 -0.33 -10.60
CA ASP A 43 -2.62 -0.76 -9.37
C ASP A 43 -3.58 -1.23 -8.26
N PHE A 44 -4.76 -0.62 -8.16
CA PHE A 44 -5.78 -0.97 -7.16
C PHE A 44 -7.15 -1.10 -7.78
N LEU A 45 -7.81 -2.24 -7.51
CA LEU A 45 -9.14 -2.54 -8.02
C LEU A 45 -10.23 -2.24 -6.98
N GLN A 46 -11.45 -1.94 -7.46
CA GLN A 46 -12.64 -1.78 -6.60
C GLN A 46 -12.48 -0.76 -5.46
N ALA A 47 -11.81 0.35 -5.75
CA ALA A 47 -11.81 1.52 -4.88
C ALA A 47 -13.20 2.16 -4.84
N ARG A 48 -13.51 2.79 -3.69
CA ARG A 48 -14.71 3.60 -3.50
C ARG A 48 -14.30 4.96 -2.99
N ILE A 49 -14.47 5.99 -3.81
CA ILE A 49 -13.98 7.34 -3.54
C ILE A 49 -15.13 8.32 -3.74
N SER A 50 -15.39 9.18 -2.76
CA SER A 50 -16.28 10.32 -2.95
C SER A 50 -15.48 11.48 -3.53
N ILE A 51 -15.93 12.05 -4.63
CA ILE A 51 -15.32 13.24 -5.26
C ILE A 51 -16.45 14.25 -5.51
N GLY A 52 -16.32 15.44 -4.93
CA GLY A 52 -17.41 16.42 -4.87
C GLY A 52 -18.64 15.84 -4.15
N HIS A 53 -19.73 15.68 -4.90
CA HIS A 53 -21.00 15.12 -4.40
C HIS A 53 -21.29 13.70 -4.88
N GLN A 54 -20.36 13.09 -5.63
CA GLN A 54 -20.56 11.81 -6.27
C GLN A 54 -19.68 10.73 -5.64
N LEU A 55 -20.29 9.59 -5.30
CA LEU A 55 -19.55 8.38 -4.95
C LEU A 55 -19.21 7.60 -6.22
N TRP A 56 -17.92 7.36 -6.42
CA TRP A 56 -17.36 6.58 -7.52
C TRP A 56 -16.95 5.19 -7.04
N ALA A 57 -17.13 4.19 -7.91
CA ALA A 57 -16.62 2.84 -7.73
C ALA A 57 -15.82 2.45 -8.97
N GLY A 58 -14.55 2.10 -8.81
CA GLY A 58 -13.65 1.87 -9.93
C GLY A 58 -12.24 1.52 -9.49
N HIS A 59 -11.25 1.93 -10.27
CA HIS A 59 -9.83 1.62 -10.04
C HIS A 59 -9.03 2.86 -9.65
N VAL A 60 -7.92 2.64 -8.97
CA VAL A 60 -6.94 3.69 -8.66
C VAL A 60 -5.64 3.31 -9.33
N GLU A 61 -5.05 4.27 -10.03
CA GLU A 61 -3.72 4.17 -10.61
C GLU A 61 -2.74 5.04 -9.84
N ILE A 62 -1.49 4.60 -9.72
CA ILE A 62 -0.45 5.28 -8.95
C ILE A 62 0.80 5.51 -9.78
N HIS A 63 1.31 6.73 -9.75
CA HIS A 63 2.58 7.04 -10.41
C HIS A 63 3.39 8.09 -9.61
N ILE A 64 4.71 8.14 -9.79
CA ILE A 64 5.48 9.26 -9.21
C ILE A 64 5.11 10.59 -9.87
N ARG A 65 4.97 10.59 -11.20
CA ARG A 65 4.57 11.75 -11.98
C ARG A 65 3.36 11.40 -12.82
N SER A 66 2.40 12.31 -12.93
CA SER A 66 1.20 12.03 -13.71
C SER A 66 1.49 11.81 -15.19
N SER A 67 2.55 12.43 -15.74
CA SER A 67 3.02 12.20 -17.11
C SER A 67 3.36 10.74 -17.46
N ALA A 68 3.66 9.90 -16.46
CA ALA A 68 3.90 8.48 -16.66
C ALA A 68 2.69 7.74 -17.26
N TRP A 69 1.48 8.26 -17.06
CA TRP A 69 0.25 7.76 -17.68
C TRP A 69 0.39 7.56 -19.19
N TYR A 70 0.94 8.57 -19.88
CA TYR A 70 1.13 8.53 -21.32
C TYR A 70 2.39 7.78 -21.74
N LEU A 71 3.43 7.79 -20.89
CA LEU A 71 4.64 7.02 -21.13
C LEU A 71 4.34 5.52 -21.19
N HIS A 72 3.39 5.07 -20.38
CA HIS A 72 2.91 3.69 -20.34
C HIS A 72 1.72 3.43 -21.27
N SER A 73 1.30 4.44 -22.05
CA SER A 73 0.20 4.35 -23.01
C SER A 73 -1.16 3.96 -22.41
N HIS A 74 -1.39 4.26 -21.12
CA HIS A 74 -2.63 3.94 -20.42
C HIS A 74 -3.85 4.65 -21.01
N GLU A 75 -3.65 5.79 -21.68
CA GLU A 75 -4.71 6.53 -22.37
C GLU A 75 -5.35 5.76 -23.52
N THR A 76 -4.67 4.73 -24.04
CA THR A 76 -5.19 3.88 -25.13
C THR A 76 -5.53 2.46 -24.68
N ASP A 77 -5.22 2.09 -23.44
CA ASP A 77 -5.45 0.75 -22.91
C ASP A 77 -6.82 0.67 -22.20
N ALA A 78 -7.68 -0.23 -22.72
CA ALA A 78 -9.02 -0.43 -22.21
C ALA A 78 -9.09 -0.88 -20.74
N HIS A 79 -8.03 -1.49 -20.19
CA HIS A 79 -7.97 -1.86 -18.77
C HIS A 79 -8.02 -0.65 -17.83
N TYR A 80 -7.64 0.53 -18.32
CA TYR A 80 -7.55 1.77 -17.53
C TYR A 80 -8.77 2.68 -17.66
N ASN A 81 -9.75 2.31 -18.50
CA ASN A 81 -10.97 3.10 -18.72
C ASN A 81 -11.82 3.30 -17.45
N ASN A 82 -11.67 2.42 -16.46
CA ASN A 82 -12.41 2.47 -15.20
C ASN A 82 -11.55 3.01 -14.03
N VAL A 83 -10.43 3.68 -14.33
CA VAL A 83 -9.67 4.45 -13.34
C VAL A 83 -10.46 5.69 -12.95
N ILE A 84 -10.82 5.79 -11.67
CA ILE A 84 -11.63 6.89 -11.11
C ILE A 84 -10.79 7.92 -10.35
N LEU A 85 -9.54 7.60 -10.06
CA LEU A 85 -8.62 8.47 -9.35
C LEU A 85 -7.18 8.11 -9.73
N HIS A 86 -6.38 9.11 -10.09
CA HIS A 86 -4.94 8.99 -10.27
C HIS A 86 -4.24 9.55 -9.04
N VAL A 87 -3.57 8.69 -8.27
CA VAL A 87 -2.82 9.11 -7.08
C VAL A 87 -1.36 9.28 -7.47
N VAL A 88 -0.81 10.46 -7.28
CA VAL A 88 0.56 10.75 -7.70
C VAL A 88 1.40 11.38 -6.60
N TRP A 89 2.72 11.23 -6.71
CA TRP A 89 3.60 12.05 -5.90
C TRP A 89 3.57 13.51 -6.38
N THR A 90 3.59 13.78 -7.68
CA THR A 90 3.44 15.12 -8.24
C THR A 90 2.61 15.07 -9.51
N GLU A 91 1.60 15.93 -9.63
CA GLU A 91 0.88 16.11 -10.90
C GLU A 91 1.68 17.12 -11.74
N ASP A 92 2.44 16.64 -12.72
CA ASP A 92 3.21 17.49 -13.64
C ASP A 92 2.44 17.85 -14.91
N GLN A 93 1.39 17.09 -15.24
CA GLN A 93 0.41 17.42 -16.27
C GLN A 93 -0.94 16.71 -16.04
N PRO A 94 -2.06 17.26 -16.54
CA PRO A 94 -3.34 16.56 -16.52
C PRO A 94 -3.33 15.27 -17.34
N VAL A 95 -4.04 14.25 -16.86
CA VAL A 95 -4.21 12.97 -17.56
C VAL A 95 -5.67 12.76 -17.96
N PHE A 96 -5.88 12.11 -19.10
CA PHE A 96 -7.22 11.88 -19.65
C PHE A 96 -7.43 10.40 -19.95
N THR A 97 -8.67 9.96 -19.79
CA THR A 97 -9.16 8.66 -20.27
C THR A 97 -9.19 8.64 -21.80
N ALA A 98 -9.36 7.45 -22.39
CA ALA A 98 -9.52 7.29 -23.84
C ALA A 98 -10.68 8.13 -24.43
N ASN A 99 -11.68 8.48 -23.61
CA ASN A 99 -12.81 9.31 -24.00
C ASN A 99 -12.53 10.83 -23.87
N GLY A 100 -11.30 11.22 -23.54
CA GLY A 100 -10.92 12.63 -23.35
C GLY A 100 -11.42 13.26 -22.05
N ILE A 101 -11.93 12.46 -21.11
CA ILE A 101 -12.35 12.93 -19.78
C ILE A 101 -11.14 12.96 -18.87
N ARG A 102 -10.91 14.09 -18.18
CA ARG A 102 -9.82 14.23 -17.21
C ARG A 102 -10.05 13.27 -16.04
N ILE A 103 -9.01 12.55 -15.65
CA ILE A 103 -9.06 11.71 -14.46
C ILE A 103 -8.78 12.60 -13.24
N PRO A 104 -9.64 12.60 -12.21
CA PRO A 104 -9.35 13.29 -10.97
C PRO A 104 -8.01 12.84 -10.39
N CYS A 105 -7.19 13.79 -9.94
CA CYS A 105 -5.84 13.51 -9.46
C CYS A 105 -5.68 13.91 -7.99
N LEU A 106 -5.04 13.05 -7.19
CA LEU A 106 -4.65 13.34 -5.80
C LEU A 106 -3.12 13.40 -5.69
N GLU A 107 -2.58 14.56 -5.34
CA GLU A 107 -1.15 14.74 -5.10
C GLU A 107 -0.78 14.49 -3.62
N LEU A 108 0.18 13.59 -3.38
CA LEU A 108 0.61 13.20 -2.03
C LEU A 108 1.88 13.90 -1.52
N LYS A 109 2.65 14.60 -2.36
CA LYS A 109 3.97 15.17 -1.97
C LYS A 109 3.95 16.06 -0.74
N LYS A 110 2.87 16.81 -0.52
CA LYS A 110 2.71 17.71 0.63
C LYS A 110 1.97 17.08 1.81
N ARG A 111 1.53 15.83 1.68
CA ARG A 111 0.70 15.12 2.66
C ARG A 111 1.43 13.98 3.36
N VAL A 112 2.60 13.59 2.87
CA VAL A 112 3.41 12.53 3.47
C VAL A 112 4.47 13.12 4.41
N ASP A 113 4.55 12.56 5.61
CA ASP A 113 5.58 12.91 6.59
C ASP A 113 6.99 12.63 6.04
N LYS A 114 7.90 13.61 6.13
CA LYS A 114 9.29 13.43 5.69
C LYS A 114 10.00 12.36 6.52
N GLY A 115 9.70 12.27 7.81
CA GLY A 115 10.26 11.23 8.68
C GLY A 115 9.90 9.82 8.24
N LEU A 116 8.72 9.61 7.64
CA LEU A 116 8.32 8.32 7.06
C LEU A 116 9.23 7.95 5.89
N LEU A 117 9.49 8.89 4.99
CA LEU A 117 10.34 8.67 3.82
C LEU A 117 11.79 8.39 4.23
N GLU A 118 12.31 9.14 5.21
CA GLU A 118 13.64 8.93 5.77
C GLU A 118 13.77 7.56 6.43
N ARG A 119 12.78 7.16 7.24
CA ARG A 119 12.73 5.82 7.85
C ARG A 119 12.70 4.71 6.81
N TYR A 120 11.89 4.85 5.76
CA TYR A 120 11.83 3.88 4.67
C TYR A 120 13.18 3.75 3.97
N HIS A 121 13.79 4.88 3.58
CA HIS A 121 15.10 4.89 2.95
C HIS A 121 16.18 4.28 3.85
N HIS A 122 16.14 4.54 5.16
CA HIS A 122 17.06 3.92 6.10
C HIS A 122 16.90 2.40 6.13
N LEU A 123 15.66 1.90 6.20
CA LEU A 123 15.39 0.46 6.24
C LEU A 123 15.77 -0.24 4.93
N MET A 124 15.37 0.29 3.77
CA MET A 124 15.62 -0.37 2.48
C MET A 124 17.08 -0.38 2.07
N ASN A 125 17.87 0.61 2.50
CA ASN A 125 19.30 0.67 2.23
C ASN A 125 20.16 0.00 3.31
N ASN A 126 19.56 -0.51 4.39
CA ASN A 126 20.31 -1.16 5.45
C ASN A 126 20.74 -2.57 5.03
N GLN A 127 22.05 -2.84 5.10
CA GLN A 127 22.64 -4.14 4.74
C GLN A 127 22.62 -5.18 5.87
N GLN A 128 22.05 -4.85 7.03
CA GLN A 128 21.84 -5.82 8.10
C GLN A 128 20.91 -6.95 7.65
N TRP A 129 21.09 -8.16 8.21
CA TRP A 129 20.22 -9.30 7.91
C TRP A 129 18.74 -9.01 8.16
N ILE A 130 18.44 -8.25 9.22
CA ILE A 130 17.12 -7.67 9.47
C ILE A 130 17.28 -6.15 9.43
N PRO A 131 16.61 -5.43 8.51
CA PRO A 131 16.76 -3.98 8.33
C PRO A 131 16.57 -3.13 9.60
N CYS A 132 15.72 -3.58 10.53
CA CYS A 132 15.45 -2.90 11.80
C CYS A 132 16.19 -3.49 13.01
N ALA A 133 17.19 -4.38 12.80
CA ALA A 133 17.86 -5.10 13.90
C ALA A 133 18.41 -4.17 14.99
N THR A 134 18.96 -3.02 14.61
CA THR A 134 19.53 -2.03 15.54
C THR A 134 18.45 -1.35 16.39
N SER A 135 17.23 -1.20 15.88
CA SER A 135 16.09 -0.65 16.62
C SER A 135 15.58 -1.60 17.71
N LEU A 136 15.92 -2.89 17.66
CA LEU A 136 15.52 -3.85 18.70
C LEU A 136 16.03 -3.41 20.07
N MET A 137 17.23 -2.84 20.15
CA MET A 137 17.81 -2.37 21.42
C MET A 137 17.09 -1.14 22.01
N GLN A 138 16.23 -0.47 21.23
CA GLN A 138 15.40 0.63 21.73
C GLN A 138 14.15 0.11 22.44
N VAL A 139 13.80 -1.17 22.26
CA VAL A 139 12.67 -1.80 22.95
C VAL A 139 13.11 -2.24 24.35
N ASN A 140 12.27 -1.93 25.34
CA ASN A 140 12.50 -2.32 26.73
C ASN A 140 12.79 -3.83 26.84
N GLU A 141 13.78 -4.18 27.64
CA GLU A 141 14.25 -5.56 27.82
C GLU A 141 13.14 -6.51 28.28
N VAL A 142 12.29 -6.09 29.22
CA VAL A 142 11.17 -6.91 29.73
C VAL A 142 10.21 -7.28 28.59
N VAL A 143 9.92 -6.33 27.69
CA VAL A 143 9.07 -6.58 26.52
C VAL A 143 9.75 -7.57 25.57
N ARG A 144 11.05 -7.41 25.32
CA ARG A 144 11.82 -8.31 24.44
C ARG A 144 11.83 -9.75 24.98
N LEU A 145 12.13 -9.93 26.26
CA LEU A 145 12.17 -11.25 26.90
C LEU A 145 10.79 -11.90 26.89
N SER A 146 9.74 -11.16 27.27
CA SER A 146 8.36 -11.66 27.26
C SER A 146 7.92 -12.13 25.87
N TRP A 147 8.29 -11.40 24.82
CA TRP A 147 8.01 -11.80 23.44
C TRP A 147 8.76 -13.07 23.04
N VAL A 148 10.04 -13.18 23.39
CA VAL A 148 10.84 -14.38 23.09
C VAL A 148 10.25 -15.61 23.77
N ASP A 149 9.88 -15.52 25.05
CA ASP A 149 9.26 -16.62 25.80
C ASP A 149 7.92 -17.04 25.17
N ARG A 150 7.07 -16.07 24.82
CA ARG A 150 5.78 -16.32 24.16
C ARG A 150 5.98 -17.02 22.81
N MET A 151 6.89 -16.53 21.97
CA MET A 151 7.18 -17.12 20.66
C MET A 151 7.75 -18.54 20.79
N MET A 152 8.57 -18.82 21.81
CA MET A 152 9.09 -20.16 22.07
C MET A 152 7.95 -21.13 22.44
N ALA A 153 7.03 -20.72 23.32
CA ALA A 153 5.88 -21.51 23.70
C ALA A 153 4.95 -21.79 22.49
N GLU A 154 4.59 -20.75 21.73
CA GLU A 154 3.76 -20.89 20.51
C GLU A 154 4.40 -21.82 19.48
N ARG A 155 5.73 -21.72 19.30
CA ARG A 155 6.46 -22.59 18.38
C ARG A 155 6.45 -24.04 18.85
N LEU A 156 6.56 -24.29 20.16
CA LEU A 156 6.47 -25.63 20.73
C LEU A 156 5.06 -26.20 20.51
N GLU A 157 4.02 -25.45 20.86
CA GLU A 157 2.62 -25.83 20.65
C GLU A 157 2.33 -26.18 19.19
N TYR A 158 2.78 -25.34 18.26
CA TYR A 158 2.64 -25.58 16.82
C TYR A 158 3.32 -26.89 16.39
N LYS A 159 4.58 -27.11 16.80
CA LYS A 159 5.33 -28.34 16.48
C LYS A 159 4.70 -29.59 17.10
N THR A 160 4.28 -29.51 18.36
CA THR A 160 3.62 -30.62 19.06
C THR A 160 2.29 -30.96 18.41
N THR A 161 1.52 -29.96 17.99
CA THR A 161 0.26 -30.17 17.26
C THR A 161 0.51 -30.90 15.95
N TYR A 162 1.52 -30.50 15.18
CA TYR A 162 1.91 -31.19 13.96
C TYR A 162 2.27 -32.67 14.20
N ILE A 163 3.07 -32.95 15.24
CA ILE A 163 3.46 -34.32 15.61
C ILE A 163 2.25 -35.14 16.06
N ARG A 164 1.33 -34.56 16.86
CA ARG A 164 0.09 -35.23 17.28
C ARG A 164 -0.77 -35.63 16.09
N THR A 165 -0.91 -34.74 15.10
CA THR A 165 -1.64 -35.05 13.85
C THR A 165 -1.03 -36.24 13.11
N ILE A 166 0.30 -36.37 13.08
CA ILE A 166 0.98 -37.53 12.47
C ILE A 166 0.69 -38.80 13.29
N LEU A 167 0.85 -38.73 14.61
CA LEU A 167 0.63 -39.87 15.51
C LEU A 167 -0.80 -40.42 15.38
N GLU A 168 -1.80 -39.55 15.32
CA GLU A 168 -3.21 -39.93 15.10
C GLU A 168 -3.41 -40.64 13.75
N ARG A 169 -2.78 -40.13 12.67
CA ARG A 169 -2.84 -40.77 11.35
C ARG A 169 -2.18 -42.13 11.29
N CYS A 170 -1.14 -42.35 12.09
CA CYS A 170 -0.46 -43.64 12.22
C CYS A 170 -1.16 -44.61 13.19
N GLY A 171 -2.38 -44.29 13.65
CA GLY A 171 -3.12 -45.13 14.58
C GLY A 171 -2.48 -45.22 15.96
N GLN A 172 -1.82 -44.14 16.41
CA GLN A 172 -1.04 -44.08 17.65
C GLN A 172 0.19 -44.99 17.67
N HIS A 173 0.65 -45.44 16.50
CA HIS A 173 1.89 -46.17 16.33
C HIS A 173 2.99 -45.24 15.81
N TRP A 174 4.23 -45.53 16.19
CA TRP A 174 5.43 -44.83 15.70
C TRP A 174 5.78 -45.27 14.28
#